data_AF-A0A534T816-F1
#
_entry.id   AF-A0A534T816-F1
#
_cell.length_a   1.000
_cell.length_b   1.000
_cell.length_c   1.000
_cell.angle_alpha   90.00
_cell.angle_beta   90.00
_cell.angle_gamma   90.00
#
_symmetry.space_group_name_H-M   'P 1'
#
loop_
_entity.id
_entity.type
_entity.pdbx_description
1 polymer ?
#
loop_
_entity_poly.entity_id
_entity_poly.type
_entity_poly.pdbx_seq_one_letter_code
_entity_poly.pdbx_strand_id
1 'polypeptide(L)'
;MVESEASVRFVDHAALGACVHCGLCLVSCPTYVELGEEADSPRGRIHLMSALEHGRLSPTSELIRHLDLCLGCRACETACPSGVRYGSLIEAARPYVEAHRPRLARWGRRALARLLASPR
;
A
#
# COMPACT_ATOMS: atom_id res chain seq x y z
N MET A 1 17.19 18.18 19.58
CA MET A 1 17.39 18.55 18.17
C MET A 1 16.30 17.84 17.38
N VAL A 2 15.15 18.51 17.26
CA VAL A 2 13.94 18.00 16.60
C VAL A 2 13.96 18.59 15.19
N GLU A 3 14.49 17.85 14.22
CA GLU A 3 14.54 18.28 12.84
C GLU A 3 13.42 17.59 12.04
N SER A 4 12.38 18.38 11.73
CA SER A 4 11.52 18.26 10.55
C SER A 4 10.61 17.03 10.40
N GLU A 5 9.56 16.95 11.25
CA GLU A 5 8.32 16.20 10.99
C GLU A 5 7.53 16.83 9.82
N ALA A 6 7.91 16.54 8.58
CA ALA A 6 6.98 16.65 7.47
C ALA A 6 6.09 15.39 7.53
N SER A 7 4.90 15.50 8.13
CA SER A 7 3.93 14.40 8.15
C SER A 7 3.68 13.95 6.71
N VAL A 8 4.21 12.79 6.36
CA VAL A 8 3.98 12.16 5.07
C VAL A 8 2.48 11.94 4.95
N ARG A 9 1.83 12.68 4.04
CA ARG A 9 0.39 12.57 3.76
C ARG A 9 0.17 12.18 2.31
N PHE A 10 0.02 10.88 2.07
CA PHE A 10 -0.37 10.29 0.79
C PHE A 10 -1.76 9.64 0.82
N VAL A 11 -2.35 9.40 2.00
CA VAL A 11 -3.70 8.81 2.15
C VAL A 11 -4.57 9.62 3.14
N ASP A 12 -5.90 9.63 2.94
CA ASP A 12 -6.84 10.18 3.91
C ASP A 12 -6.82 9.39 5.23
N HIS A 13 -6.40 10.05 6.32
CA HIS A 13 -6.31 9.48 7.66
C HIS A 13 -7.65 8.93 8.17
N ALA A 14 -8.76 9.63 7.90
CA ALA A 14 -10.08 9.16 8.33
C ALA A 14 -10.45 7.85 7.64
N ALA A 15 -10.06 7.70 6.38
CA ALA A 15 -10.31 6.48 5.61
C ALA A 15 -9.45 5.28 6.09
N LEU A 16 -8.23 5.53 6.59
CA LEU A 16 -7.41 4.51 7.26
C LEU A 16 -8.03 4.09 8.60
N GLY A 17 -8.54 5.06 9.37
CA GLY A 17 -9.17 4.84 10.68
C GLY A 17 -10.49 4.07 10.64
N ALA A 18 -11.11 3.92 9.46
CA ALA A 18 -12.32 3.11 9.29
C ALA A 18 -12.07 1.60 9.48
N CYS A 19 -10.82 1.14 9.44
CA CYS A 19 -10.48 -0.25 9.71
C CYS A 19 -10.55 -0.56 11.20
N VAL A 20 -11.45 -1.46 11.61
CA VAL A 20 -11.59 -1.93 13.01
C VAL A 20 -10.70 -3.14 13.34
N HIS A 21 -9.76 -3.48 12.46
CA HIS A 21 -8.80 -4.60 12.64
C HIS A 21 -9.40 -6.01 12.83
N CYS A 22 -10.66 -6.25 12.43
CA CYS A 22 -11.36 -7.53 12.64
C CYS A 22 -10.75 -8.75 11.90
N GLY A 23 -9.98 -8.54 10.83
CA GLY A 23 -9.30 -9.63 10.11
C GLY A 23 -10.14 -10.40 9.08
N LEU A 24 -11.41 -10.05 8.85
CA LEU A 24 -12.25 -10.74 7.84
C LEU A 24 -11.68 -10.64 6.42
N CYS A 25 -10.93 -9.58 6.12
CA CYS A 25 -10.30 -9.39 4.82
C CYS A 25 -9.10 -10.32 4.54
N LEU A 26 -8.59 -11.04 5.56
CA LEU A 26 -7.37 -11.85 5.43
C LEU A 26 -7.57 -12.96 4.40
N VAL A 27 -8.55 -13.84 4.61
CA VAL A 27 -8.83 -15.00 3.74
C VAL A 27 -9.33 -14.62 2.34
N SER A 28 -9.82 -13.39 2.16
CA SER A 28 -10.23 -12.86 0.85
C SER A 28 -9.08 -12.27 0.04
N CYS A 29 -7.92 -12.05 0.66
CA CYS A 29 -6.77 -11.47 -0.02
C CYS A 29 -5.86 -12.57 -0.59
N PRO A 30 -5.71 -12.68 -1.92
CA PRO A 30 -4.89 -13.73 -2.51
C PRO A 30 -3.43 -13.64 -2.08
N THR A 31 -2.86 -12.43 -2.01
CA THR A 31 -1.46 -12.27 -1.58
C THR A 31 -1.21 -12.79 -0.16
N TYR A 32 -2.15 -12.55 0.77
CA TYR A 32 -2.03 -13.09 2.13
C TYR A 32 -2.19 -14.61 2.16
N VAL A 33 -3.17 -15.15 1.42
CA VAL A 33 -3.39 -16.60 1.34
C VAL A 33 -2.16 -17.33 0.81
N GLU A 34 -1.50 -16.77 -0.20
CA GLU A 34 -0.30 -17.37 -0.80
C GLU A 34 0.96 -17.19 0.06
N LEU A 35 1.17 -16.02 0.67
CA LEU A 35 2.41 -15.70 1.36
C LEU A 35 2.37 -15.96 2.87
N GLY A 36 1.19 -16.01 3.49
CA GLY A 36 1.01 -16.19 4.94
C GLY A 36 1.42 -15.00 5.81
N GLU A 37 2.06 -13.98 5.24
CA GLU A 37 2.54 -12.80 5.95
C GLU A 37 1.42 -11.78 6.16
N GLU A 38 1.09 -11.45 7.41
CA GLU A 38 -0.01 -10.53 7.68
C GLU A 38 0.22 -9.12 7.09
N ALA A 39 1.48 -8.68 7.00
CA ALA A 39 1.86 -7.43 6.35
C ALA A 39 1.44 -7.38 4.86
N ASP A 40 1.28 -8.54 4.21
CA ASP A 40 0.78 -8.70 2.85
C ASP A 40 -0.74 -8.83 2.75
N SER A 41 -1.46 -8.64 3.85
CA SER A 41 -2.92 -8.57 3.88
C SER A 41 -3.45 -7.14 3.74
N PRO A 42 -4.74 -6.93 3.42
CA PRO A 42 -5.33 -5.60 3.34
C PRO A 42 -5.30 -4.89 4.70
N ARG A 43 -5.58 -5.63 5.79
CA ARG A 43 -5.48 -5.12 7.18
C ARG A 43 -4.05 -4.70 7.51
N GLY A 44 -3.08 -5.58 7.24
CA GLY A 44 -1.67 -5.31 7.51
C GLY A 44 -1.18 -4.08 6.74
N ARG A 45 -1.51 -3.98 5.46
CA ARG A 45 -1.17 -2.79 4.65
C ARG A 45 -1.81 -1.51 5.16
N ILE A 46 -3.07 -1.53 5.62
CA ILE A 46 -3.68 -0.36 6.27
C ILE A 46 -2.87 0.04 7.51
N HIS A 47 -2.43 -0.93 8.32
CA HIS A 47 -1.60 -0.67 9.48
C HIS A 47 -0.24 -0.05 9.09
N LEU A 48 0.41 -0.59 8.05
CA LEU A 48 1.66 -0.04 7.51
C LEU A 48 1.48 1.38 6.97
N MET A 49 0.43 1.63 6.17
CA MET A 49 0.10 2.97 5.66
C MET A 49 -0.13 3.96 6.80
N SER A 50 -0.90 3.56 7.82
CA SER A 50 -1.11 4.38 9.01
C SER A 50 0.19 4.67 9.75
N ALA A 51 1.04 3.66 9.95
CA ALA A 51 2.31 3.85 10.64
C ALA A 51 3.28 4.77 9.88
N LEU A 52 3.32 4.69 8.55
CA LEU A 52 4.06 5.61 7.70
C LEU A 52 3.53 7.05 7.81
N GLU A 53 2.21 7.24 7.73
CA GLU A 53 1.56 8.56 7.85
C GLU A 53 1.87 9.25 9.19
N HIS A 54 1.92 8.48 10.27
CA HIS A 54 2.24 8.98 11.60
C HIS A 54 3.76 9.08 11.86
N GLY A 55 4.62 8.82 10.86
CA GLY A 55 6.07 8.84 11.03
C GLY A 55 6.61 7.78 12.00
N ARG A 56 5.82 6.76 12.35
CA ARG A 56 6.23 5.69 13.28
C ARG A 56 7.11 4.65 12.60
N LEU A 57 7.00 4.51 11.29
CA LEU A 57 7.83 3.63 10.48
C LEU A 57 8.48 4.42 9.34
N SER A 58 9.68 4.00 8.98
CA SER A 58 10.39 4.50 7.79
C SER A 58 10.04 3.64 6.56
N PRO A 59 10.01 4.22 5.35
CA PRO A 59 9.72 3.50 4.11
C PRO A 59 10.88 2.61 3.65
N THR A 60 11.13 1.51 4.36
CA THR A 60 12.15 0.52 3.99
C THR A 60 11.76 -0.23 2.73
N SER A 61 12.73 -0.82 2.02
CA SER A 61 12.46 -1.64 0.83
C SER A 61 11.50 -2.80 1.10
N GLU A 62 11.57 -3.39 2.29
CA GLU A 62 10.69 -4.45 2.73
C GLU A 62 9.25 -3.94 2.97
N LEU A 63 9.08 -2.83 3.68
CA LEU A 63 7.77 -2.23 3.91
C LEU A 63 7.11 -1.84 2.58
N ILE A 64 7.88 -1.19 1.71
CA ILE A 64 7.41 -0.80 0.38
C ILE A 64 7.02 -2.02 -0.46
N ARG A 65 7.75 -3.15 -0.33
CA ARG A 65 7.39 -4.41 -1.00
C ARG A 65 6.02 -4.90 -0.56
N HIS A 66 5.68 -4.85 0.73
CA HIS A 66 4.36 -5.30 1.20
C HIS A 66 3.22 -4.52 0.55
N LEU A 67 3.33 -3.19 0.46
CA LEU A 67 2.34 -2.36 -0.24
C LEU A 67 2.29 -2.69 -1.74
N ASP A 68 3.44 -2.91 -2.37
CA ASP A 68 3.58 -3.18 -3.80
C ASP A 68 3.02 -4.53 -4.25
N LEU A 69 3.01 -5.53 -3.37
CA LEU A 69 2.45 -6.86 -3.64
C LEU A 69 0.90 -6.88 -3.73
N CYS A 70 0.25 -5.73 -3.51
CA CYS A 70 -1.19 -5.63 -3.70
C CYS A 70 -1.56 -5.69 -5.19
N LEU A 71 -2.28 -6.75 -5.55
CA LEU A 71 -2.77 -6.99 -6.92
C LEU A 71 -3.90 -6.03 -7.35
N GLY A 72 -4.48 -5.27 -6.42
CA GLY A 72 -5.61 -4.36 -6.74
C GLY A 72 -6.93 -5.07 -7.05
N CYS A 73 -7.09 -6.34 -6.66
CA CYS A 73 -8.29 -7.15 -6.97
C CYS A 73 -9.56 -6.77 -6.19
N ARG A 74 -9.43 -5.99 -5.10
CA ARG A 74 -10.53 -5.46 -4.25
C ARG A 74 -11.46 -6.49 -3.60
N ALA A 75 -11.13 -7.78 -3.63
CA ALA A 75 -11.90 -8.82 -2.93
C ALA A 75 -12.08 -8.54 -1.42
N CYS A 76 -11.13 -7.82 -0.82
CA CYS A 76 -11.18 -7.39 0.57
C CYS A 76 -12.28 -6.38 0.89
N GLU A 77 -12.75 -5.59 -0.08
CA GLU A 77 -13.80 -4.59 0.14
C GLU A 77 -15.15 -5.28 0.40
N THR A 78 -15.49 -6.29 -0.40
CA THR A 78 -16.72 -7.09 -0.23
C THR A 78 -16.74 -7.82 1.12
N ALA A 79 -15.58 -8.25 1.60
CA ALA A 79 -15.45 -8.94 2.89
C ALA A 79 -15.46 -7.98 4.10
N CYS A 80 -15.34 -6.67 3.89
CA CYS A 80 -15.15 -5.71 4.96
C CYS A 80 -16.49 -5.26 5.57
N PRO A 81 -16.81 -5.60 6.84
CA PRO A 81 -18.06 -5.16 7.48
C PRO A 81 -18.07 -3.66 7.77
N SER A 82 -16.89 -3.03 7.89
CA SER A 82 -16.74 -1.59 8.12
C SER A 82 -16.80 -0.76 6.84
N GLY A 83 -16.93 -1.39 5.67
CA GLY A 83 -17.05 -0.68 4.38
C GLY A 83 -15.79 0.07 3.95
N VAL A 84 -14.59 -0.39 4.37
CA VAL A 84 -13.33 0.25 3.98
C VAL A 84 -13.15 0.17 2.47
N ARG A 85 -13.06 1.32 1.80
CA ARG A 85 -12.72 1.43 0.36
C ARG A 85 -11.22 1.25 0.13
N TYR A 86 -10.74 0.04 0.38
CA TYR A 86 -9.32 -0.32 0.33
C TYR A 86 -8.64 0.04 -1.00
N GLY A 87 -9.33 -0.09 -2.12
CA GLY A 87 -8.85 0.28 -3.45
C GLY A 87 -8.43 1.75 -3.51
N SER A 88 -9.21 2.66 -2.91
CA SER A 88 -8.84 4.08 -2.85
C SER A 88 -7.57 4.31 -2.02
N LEU A 89 -7.42 3.58 -0.91
CA LEU A 89 -6.24 3.70 -0.03
C LEU A 89 -4.97 3.24 -0.76
N ILE A 90 -5.01 2.05 -1.38
CA ILE A 90 -3.81 1.51 -2.02
C ILE A 90 -3.42 2.32 -3.26
N GLU A 91 -4.38 2.80 -4.05
CA GLU A 91 -4.10 3.66 -5.21
C GLU A 91 -3.47 4.99 -4.78
N ALA A 92 -3.95 5.60 -3.69
CA ALA A 92 -3.35 6.80 -3.13
C ALA A 92 -1.92 6.56 -2.59
N ALA A 93 -1.61 5.34 -2.14
CA ALA A 93 -0.28 4.95 -1.71
C ALA A 93 0.69 4.62 -2.87
N ARG A 94 0.22 4.33 -4.09
CA ARG A 94 1.10 3.94 -5.21
C ARG A 94 2.16 4.98 -5.58
N PRO A 95 1.87 6.29 -5.67
CA PRO A 95 2.89 7.30 -5.92
C PRO A 95 3.98 7.32 -4.84
N TYR A 96 3.59 7.11 -3.57
CA TYR A 96 4.52 7.01 -2.45
C TYR A 96 5.42 5.77 -2.56
N VAL A 97 4.85 4.61 -2.87
CA VAL A 97 5.58 3.36 -3.14
C VAL A 97 6.59 3.54 -4.28
N GLU A 98 6.17 4.15 -5.39
CA GLU A 98 7.04 4.38 -6.55
C GLU A 98 8.20 5.33 -6.21
N ALA A 99 7.96 6.40 -5.45
CA ALA A 99 9.01 7.35 -5.05
C ALA A 99 10.13 6.68 -4.23
N HIS A 100 9.79 5.66 -3.43
CA HIS A 100 10.71 4.96 -2.53
C HIS A 100 11.37 3.71 -3.14
N ARG A 101 11.12 3.40 -4.42
CA ARG A 101 11.85 2.34 -5.13
C ARG A 101 13.28 2.74 -5.49
N PRO A 102 14.23 1.79 -5.61
CA PRO A 102 15.58 2.08 -6.09
C PRO A 102 15.57 2.80 -7.44
N ARG A 103 16.46 3.81 -7.61
CA ARG A 103 16.50 4.67 -8.81
C ARG A 103 16.55 3.85 -10.11
N LEU A 104 17.41 2.82 -10.15
CA LEU A 104 17.55 1.94 -11.31
C LEU A 104 16.23 1.27 -11.69
N ALA A 105 15.49 0.74 -10.71
CA ALA A 105 14.20 0.10 -10.94
C ALA A 105 13.15 1.08 -11.47
N ARG A 106 13.14 2.34 -11.00
CA ARG A 106 12.22 3.37 -11.51
C ARG A 106 12.51 3.74 -12.96
N TRP A 107 13.78 3.88 -13.32
CA TRP A 107 14.19 4.20 -14.68
C TRP A 107 13.84 3.06 -15.64
N GLY A 108 14.12 1.81 -15.27
CA GLY A 108 13.75 0.63 -16.05
C GLY A 108 12.25 0.53 -16.30
N ARG A 109 11.42 0.72 -15.26
CA ARG A 109 9.95 0.73 -15.41
C ARG A 109 9.45 1.87 -16.29
N ARG A 110 10.00 3.08 -16.16
CA ARG A 110 9.61 4.22 -17.02
C ARG A 110 9.97 3.97 -18.49
N ALA A 111 11.13 3.38 -18.75
CA ALA A 111 11.52 2.98 -20.10
C ALA A 111 10.57 1.90 -20.64
N LEU A 112 10.32 0.83 -19.88
CA LEU A 112 9.38 -0.23 -20.26
C LEU A 112 7.96 0.30 -20.50
N ALA A 113 7.45 1.15 -19.61
CA ALA A 113 6.11 1.74 -19.75
C ALA A 113 6.00 2.57 -21.03
N ARG A 114 7.04 3.35 -21.39
CA ARG A 114 7.08 4.08 -22.68
C ARG A 114 7.10 3.13 -23.88
N LEU A 115 7.81 2.01 -23.79
CA LEU A 115 7.87 1.00 -24.85
C LEU A 115 6.56 0.21 -24.99
N LEU A 116 5.86 -0.07 -23.89
CA LEU A 116 4.59 -0.80 -23.91
C LEU A 116 3.39 0.11 -24.24
N ALA A 117 3.47 1.39 -23.88
CA ALA A 117 2.44 2.38 -24.17
C ALA A 117 2.64 3.10 -25.52
N SER A 118 3.71 2.78 -26.27
CA SER A 118 3.83 3.27 -27.65
C SER A 118 2.79 2.55 -28.52
N PRO A 119 1.91 3.28 -29.23
CA PRO A 119 0.96 2.66 -30.15
C PRO A 119 1.73 1.91 -31.26
N ARG A 120 1.25 0.71 -31.61
CA ARG A 120 1.70 -0.02 -32.81
C ARG A 120 1.01 0.52 -34.04
#